data_AF-A0A9D8NSE0-F1
#
_entry.id   AF-A0A9D8NSE0-F1
#
_cell.length_a   1.000
_cell.length_b   1.000
_cell.length_c   1.000
_cell.angle_alpha   90.00
_cell.angle_beta   90.00
_cell.angle_gamma   90.00
#
_symmetry.space_group_name_H-M   'P 1'
#
loop_
_entity.id
_entity.type
_entity.pdbx_description
1 polymer ?
#
loop_
_entity_poly.entity_id
_entity_poly.type
_entity_poly.pdbx_seq_one_letter_code
_entity_poly.pdbx_strand_id
1 'polypeptide(L)'
;MSDSPFLVGLLNLLLVALLGALVWLVAWALFGDRDWKRPRCPRCHHDLRGSTGLQCPECGFTARSTRELHRRRRRWMVAIAALVALFSLAVLLRSVWSRTSWTSAVPNRVALWLLPRTGSADTGDDLADALGDRLARGELSDGEIEDLLALLLEGDSRAPIGSIAWVGKYGPLVDRWMNVGRRHFLEAAPTPERQAISDAFDRGLERLPPTVGTALPTRWLAGEPLAFELLVERRWNYALPMRVVVESLEFERATAAVRPPVVGPIVLAHGRPVPARIPLLFDPLPAGAHRGTLRVSIETGGESWTPLASVELPVHVPVAEALEGPFDPFHDEALDAAVRDCLTPGLIRWARGSRRFAMRLNPTQELRDRLGDVSLGVEAEIL
;
A
#
# COMPACT_ATOMS: atom_id res chain seq x y z
N MET A 1 -17.00 0.30 -25.10
CA MET A 1 -16.62 0.61 -26.50
C MET A 1 -15.66 -0.47 -26.97
N SER A 2 -15.50 -0.69 -28.28
CA SER A 2 -14.66 -1.78 -28.79
C SER A 2 -13.19 -1.39 -28.86
N ASP A 3 -12.42 -1.73 -27.81
CA ASP A 3 -10.96 -1.61 -27.78
C ASP A 3 -10.33 -2.65 -28.72
N SER A 4 -10.39 -2.36 -30.02
CA SER A 4 -9.80 -3.24 -31.02
C SER A 4 -8.26 -3.23 -30.87
N PRO A 5 -7.61 -4.38 -30.60
CA PRO A 5 -6.16 -4.42 -30.34
C PRO A 5 -5.35 -3.96 -31.55
N PHE A 6 -5.94 -4.03 -32.75
CA PHE A 6 -5.41 -3.47 -33.99
C PHE A 6 -5.17 -1.96 -33.92
N LEU A 7 -6.04 -1.16 -33.29
CA LEU A 7 -5.83 0.29 -33.15
C LEU A 7 -4.66 0.61 -32.21
N VAL A 8 -4.55 -0.11 -31.09
CA VAL A 8 -3.43 0.04 -30.14
C VAL A 8 -2.10 -0.38 -30.79
N GLY A 9 -2.10 -1.51 -31.51
CA GLY A 9 -0.95 -1.96 -32.29
C GLY A 9 -0.53 -0.95 -33.37
N LEU A 10 -1.48 -0.42 -34.13
CA LEU A 10 -1.23 0.60 -35.16
C LEU A 10 -0.69 1.90 -34.55
N LEU A 11 -1.25 2.36 -33.42
CA LEU A 11 -0.78 3.56 -32.72
C LEU A 11 0.68 3.39 -32.27
N ASN A 12 1.03 2.23 -31.71
CA ASN A 12 2.40 1.92 -31.29
C ASN A 12 3.37 1.85 -32.48
N LEU A 13 2.97 1.26 -33.62
CA LEU A 13 3.78 1.25 -34.84
C LEU A 13 4.01 2.66 -35.40
N LEU A 14 2.98 3.51 -35.41
CA LEU A 14 3.09 4.91 -35.83
C LEU A 14 3.99 5.72 -34.89
N LEU A 15 3.94 5.47 -33.58
CA LEU A 15 4.81 6.12 -32.59
C LEU A 15 6.28 5.72 -32.78
N VAL A 16 6.56 4.43 -33.00
CA VAL A 16 7.92 3.93 -33.28
C VAL A 16 8.45 4.50 -34.60
N ALA A 17 7.61 4.57 -35.64
CA ALA A 17 7.97 5.19 -36.92
C ALA A 17 8.28 6.69 -36.77
N LEU A 18 7.48 7.42 -35.98
CA LEU A 18 7.71 8.84 -35.68
C LEU A 18 9.02 9.07 -34.93
N LEU A 19 9.31 8.27 -33.91
CA LEU A 19 10.59 8.32 -33.18
C LEU A 19 11.78 8.03 -34.11
N GLY A 20 11.68 6.99 -34.95
CA GLY A 20 12.69 6.67 -35.97
C GLY A 20 12.91 7.81 -36.96
N ALA A 21 11.84 8.45 -37.45
CA ALA A 21 11.91 9.58 -38.36
C ALA A 21 12.56 10.82 -37.71
N LEU A 22 12.25 11.12 -36.44
CA LEU A 22 12.88 12.21 -35.70
C LEU A 22 14.39 11.98 -35.48
N VAL A 23 14.78 10.78 -35.05
CA VAL A 23 16.20 10.41 -34.89
C VAL A 23 16.95 10.47 -36.22
N TRP A 24 16.35 9.96 -37.30
CA TRP A 24 16.91 10.06 -38.65
C TRP A 24 17.06 11.52 -39.12
N LEU A 25 16.08 12.37 -38.84
CA LEU A 25 16.11 13.79 -39.19
C LEU A 25 17.24 14.55 -38.44
N VAL A 26 17.46 14.26 -37.16
CA VAL A 26 18.61 14.79 -36.40
C VAL A 26 19.93 14.30 -37.01
N ALA A 27 20.06 13.00 -37.28
CA ALA A 27 21.27 12.42 -37.87
C ALA A 27 21.56 13.01 -39.25
N TRP A 28 20.54 13.19 -40.11
CA TRP A 28 20.67 13.80 -41.42
C TRP A 28 21.03 15.30 -41.33
N ALA A 29 20.42 16.05 -40.42
CA ALA A 29 20.72 17.48 -40.22
C ALA A 29 22.16 17.75 -39.75
N LEU A 30 22.77 16.80 -39.04
CA LEU A 30 24.15 16.90 -38.53
C LEU A 30 25.19 16.24 -39.44
N PHE A 31 24.87 15.13 -40.11
CA PHE A 31 25.82 14.26 -40.81
C PHE A 31 25.50 13.96 -42.28
N GLY A 32 24.33 14.37 -42.80
CA GLY A 32 23.89 14.05 -44.17
C GLY A 32 24.76 14.65 -45.29
N ASP A 33 25.49 15.74 -45.00
CA ASP A 33 26.48 16.35 -45.90
C ASP A 33 27.79 15.51 -45.91
N ARG A 34 27.70 14.27 -46.40
CA ARG A 34 28.76 13.24 -46.36
C ARG A 34 29.86 13.45 -47.41
N ASP A 35 29.64 14.34 -48.37
CA ASP A 35 30.39 14.52 -49.62
C ASP A 35 31.70 15.34 -49.44
N TRP A 36 32.41 15.11 -48.32
CA TRP A 36 33.50 15.96 -47.81
C TRP A 36 34.68 16.17 -48.76
N LYS A 37 34.84 15.28 -49.77
CA LYS A 37 35.89 15.34 -50.78
C LYS A 37 35.63 16.37 -51.89
N ARG A 38 34.46 17.02 -51.94
CA ARG A 38 34.16 18.07 -52.93
C ARG A 38 34.32 19.46 -52.30
N PRO A 39 35.10 20.38 -52.90
CA PRO A 39 35.08 21.77 -52.48
C PRO A 39 33.75 22.38 -52.87
N ARG A 40 33.02 22.95 -51.92
CA ARG A 40 31.75 23.66 -52.17
C ARG A 40 31.81 25.04 -51.51
N CYS A 41 31.14 26.03 -52.10
CA CYS A 41 31.03 27.33 -51.45
C CYS A 41 30.23 27.22 -50.13
N PRO A 42 30.73 27.70 -48.98
CA PRO A 42 30.00 27.61 -47.71
C PRO A 42 28.74 28.49 -47.67
N ARG A 43 28.59 29.45 -48.60
CA ARG A 43 27.44 30.37 -48.68
C ARG A 43 26.30 29.84 -49.56
N CYS A 44 26.59 29.48 -50.82
CA CYS A 44 25.58 28.98 -51.78
C CYS A 44 25.59 27.46 -52.01
N HIS A 45 26.59 26.72 -51.51
CA HIS A 45 26.80 25.26 -51.71
C HIS A 45 27.07 24.80 -53.15
N HIS A 46 27.28 25.72 -54.10
CA HIS A 46 27.76 25.42 -55.46
C HIS A 46 29.10 24.65 -55.42
N ASP A 47 29.24 23.64 -56.28
CA ASP A 47 30.43 22.77 -56.38
C ASP A 47 31.55 23.49 -57.13
N LEU A 48 32.75 23.58 -56.54
CA LEU A 48 33.88 24.35 -57.07
C LEU A 48 34.92 23.47 -57.78
N ARG A 49 34.59 22.22 -58.10
CA ARG A 49 35.40 21.36 -58.98
C ARG A 49 35.73 22.06 -60.30
N GLY A 50 37.01 22.21 -60.60
CA GLY A 50 37.51 22.89 -61.79
C GLY A 50 37.79 24.39 -61.61
N SER A 51 37.35 25.02 -60.52
CA SER A 51 37.81 26.37 -60.16
C SER A 51 39.26 26.30 -59.67
N THR A 52 40.13 27.14 -60.24
CA THR A 52 41.50 27.38 -59.76
C THR A 52 41.56 28.42 -58.64
N GLY A 53 40.48 29.18 -58.41
CA GLY A 53 40.41 30.27 -57.44
C GLY A 53 39.63 29.96 -56.16
N LEU A 54 39.97 30.66 -55.08
CA LEU A 54 39.25 30.62 -53.79
C LEU A 54 37.92 31.40 -53.80
N GLN A 55 37.57 32.06 -54.91
CA GLN A 55 36.34 32.83 -55.08
C GLN A 55 35.26 32.00 -55.79
N CYS A 56 34.04 32.02 -55.25
CA CYS A 56 32.90 31.35 -55.85
C CYS A 56 32.26 32.21 -56.96
N PRO A 57 32.07 31.67 -58.19
CA PRO A 57 31.53 32.45 -59.31
C PRO A 57 30.08 32.90 -59.11
N GLU A 58 29.22 32.06 -58.50
CA GLU A 58 27.80 32.35 -58.28
C GLU A 58 27.52 33.51 -57.33
N CYS A 59 28.25 33.58 -56.21
CA CYS A 59 27.89 34.45 -55.08
C CYS A 59 29.02 35.36 -54.58
N GLY A 60 30.13 35.43 -55.33
CA GLY A 60 31.29 36.27 -55.04
C GLY A 60 32.06 35.95 -53.76
N PHE A 61 31.63 34.95 -52.98
CA PHE A 61 32.27 34.59 -51.72
C PHE A 61 33.71 34.12 -51.94
N THR A 62 34.67 34.84 -51.34
CA THR A 62 36.09 34.48 -51.36
C THR A 62 36.47 33.80 -50.06
N ALA A 63 36.88 32.53 -50.13
CA ALA A 63 37.34 31.76 -48.99
C ALA A 63 38.74 32.21 -48.54
N ARG A 64 38.99 32.20 -47.22
CA ARG A 64 40.30 32.54 -46.64
C ARG A 64 41.31 31.40 -46.76
N SER A 65 40.84 30.18 -47.00
CA SER A 65 41.69 28.99 -47.20
C SER A 65 40.92 27.89 -47.90
N THR A 66 41.62 26.94 -48.53
CA THR A 66 41.02 25.74 -49.13
C THR A 66 40.19 24.92 -48.14
N ARG A 67 40.61 24.85 -46.86
CA ARG A 67 39.87 24.16 -45.77
C ARG A 67 38.44 24.72 -45.58
N GLU A 68 38.23 26.01 -45.85
CA GLU A 68 36.92 26.64 -45.69
C GLU A 68 35.91 26.16 -46.76
N LEU A 69 36.38 25.71 -47.93
CA LEU A 69 35.58 25.08 -48.99
C LEU A 69 35.15 23.64 -48.66
N HIS A 70 35.69 23.04 -47.59
CA HIS A 70 35.30 21.70 -47.11
C HIS A 70 34.44 21.77 -45.82
N ARG A 71 33.96 22.97 -45.44
CA ARG A 71 33.16 23.18 -44.22
C ARG A 71 31.72 22.69 -44.41
N ARG A 72 31.38 21.51 -43.85
CA ARG A 72 30.04 20.91 -43.90
C ARG A 72 28.92 21.88 -43.48
N ARG A 73 27.84 21.94 -44.26
CA ARG A 73 26.66 22.78 -43.96
C ARG A 73 25.71 22.09 -42.97
N ARG A 74 26.10 22.06 -41.69
CA ARG A 74 25.24 21.55 -40.59
C ARG A 74 23.93 22.35 -40.53
N ARG A 75 22.79 21.68 -40.58
CA ARG A 75 21.45 22.29 -40.54
C ARG A 75 20.99 22.49 -39.10
N TRP A 76 21.75 23.27 -38.31
CA TRP A 76 21.57 23.38 -36.85
C TRP A 76 20.12 23.69 -36.43
N MET A 77 19.41 24.60 -37.10
CA MET A 77 18.00 24.89 -36.78
C MET A 77 17.08 23.66 -36.95
N VAL A 78 17.33 22.82 -37.95
CA VAL A 78 16.56 21.58 -38.17
C VAL A 78 16.90 20.54 -37.09
N ALA A 79 18.18 20.42 -36.73
CA ALA A 79 18.61 19.53 -35.64
C ALA A 79 18.01 19.96 -34.29
N ILE A 80 18.00 21.26 -33.98
CA ILE A 80 17.40 21.81 -32.75
C ILE A 80 15.88 21.58 -32.76
N ALA A 81 15.17 21.88 -33.86
CA ALA A 81 13.73 21.65 -33.95
C ALA A 81 13.36 20.17 -33.78
N ALA A 82 14.12 19.25 -34.39
CA ALA A 82 13.89 17.82 -34.26
C ALA A 82 14.23 17.28 -32.85
N LEU A 83 15.26 17.82 -32.18
CA LEU A 83 15.56 17.51 -30.78
C LEU A 83 14.48 18.03 -29.82
N VAL A 84 13.98 19.25 -30.03
CA VAL A 84 12.86 19.82 -29.24
C VAL A 84 11.59 19.02 -29.44
N ALA A 85 11.28 18.59 -30.68
CA ALA A 85 10.14 17.71 -30.95
C ALA A 85 10.29 16.35 -30.25
N LEU A 86 11.47 15.73 -30.32
CA LEU A 86 11.74 14.44 -29.68
C LEU A 86 11.69 14.53 -28.14
N PHE A 87 12.22 15.61 -27.54
CA PHE A 87 12.11 15.85 -26.10
C PHE A 87 10.66 16.13 -25.68
N SER A 88 9.91 16.93 -26.46
CA SER A 88 8.48 17.19 -26.19
C SER A 88 7.65 15.92 -26.26
N LEU A 89 7.91 15.05 -27.25
CA LEU A 89 7.27 13.74 -27.36
C LEU A 89 7.61 12.84 -26.17
N ALA A 90 8.87 12.82 -25.71
CA ALA A 90 9.28 12.07 -24.52
C ALA A 90 8.61 12.58 -23.23
N VAL A 91 8.45 13.90 -23.07
CA VAL A 91 7.71 14.51 -21.96
C VAL A 91 6.21 14.19 -22.02
N LEU A 92 5.60 14.23 -23.21
CA LEU A 92 4.19 13.84 -23.39
C LEU A 92 3.96 12.36 -23.09
N LEU A 93 4.80 11.47 -23.62
CA LEU A 93 4.75 10.03 -23.32
C LEU A 93 4.91 9.77 -21.81
N ARG A 94 5.89 10.41 -21.17
CA ARG A 94 6.07 10.35 -19.71
C ARG A 94 4.83 10.87 -18.97
N SER A 95 4.21 11.96 -19.40
CA SER A 95 3.02 12.52 -18.76
C SER A 95 1.75 11.69 -18.98
N VAL A 96 1.70 10.84 -20.00
CA VAL A 96 0.61 9.87 -20.20
C VAL A 96 0.88 8.63 -19.33
N TRP A 97 2.07 8.05 -19.41
CA TRP A 97 2.49 6.89 -18.61
C TRP A 97 2.66 7.18 -17.11
N SER A 98 2.65 8.46 -16.69
CA SER A 98 2.56 8.84 -15.27
C SER A 98 1.13 9.08 -14.78
N ARG A 99 0.12 8.88 -15.64
CA ARG A 99 -1.31 8.98 -15.31
C ARG A 99 -2.01 7.63 -15.46
N THR A 100 -1.67 6.89 -16.51
CA THR A 100 -2.02 5.47 -16.63
C THR A 100 -0.91 4.66 -15.98
N SER A 101 -1.19 4.01 -14.83
CA SER A 101 -0.17 3.15 -14.22
C SER A 101 0.27 2.07 -15.20
N TRP A 102 1.59 1.83 -15.25
CA TRP A 102 2.24 0.93 -16.21
C TRP A 102 1.67 -0.49 -16.17
N THR A 103 1.13 -0.91 -15.02
CA THR A 103 0.43 -2.17 -14.79
C THR A 103 -0.78 -2.34 -15.70
N SER A 104 -1.45 -1.24 -16.11
CA SER A 104 -2.60 -1.27 -17.01
C SER A 104 -2.25 -1.82 -18.40
N ALA A 105 -0.98 -1.72 -18.83
CA ALA A 105 -0.50 -2.22 -20.11
C ALA A 105 0.00 -3.68 -20.06
N VAL A 106 0.15 -4.27 -18.87
CA VAL A 106 0.63 -5.64 -18.68
C VAL A 106 -0.50 -6.64 -18.95
N PRO A 107 -0.36 -7.64 -19.84
CA PRO A 107 -1.41 -8.64 -20.09
C PRO A 107 -1.81 -9.41 -18.82
N ASN A 108 -3.08 -9.79 -18.67
CA ASN A 108 -3.65 -10.44 -17.48
C ASN A 108 -2.75 -11.56 -16.89
N ARG A 109 -2.42 -12.59 -17.66
CA ARG A 109 -1.51 -13.68 -17.21
C ARG A 109 -0.14 -13.21 -16.75
N VAL A 110 0.41 -12.15 -17.35
CA VAL A 110 1.70 -11.58 -16.94
C VAL A 110 1.54 -10.78 -15.64
N ALA A 111 0.42 -10.09 -15.45
CA ALA A 111 0.09 -9.42 -14.20
C ALA A 111 -0.11 -10.42 -13.05
N LEU A 112 -0.88 -11.50 -13.27
CA LEU A 112 -1.04 -12.60 -12.31
C LEU A 112 0.30 -13.28 -11.98
N TRP A 113 1.16 -13.53 -12.97
CA TRP A 113 2.49 -14.08 -12.75
C TRP A 113 3.44 -13.10 -12.02
N LEU A 114 3.31 -11.79 -12.24
CA LEU A 114 4.10 -10.78 -11.54
C LEU A 114 3.61 -10.52 -10.11
N LEU A 115 2.33 -10.72 -9.80
CA LEU A 115 1.76 -10.35 -8.50
C LEU A 115 2.44 -11.05 -7.30
N PRO A 116 2.76 -12.35 -7.29
CA PRO A 116 3.56 -12.97 -6.23
C PRO A 116 4.99 -12.41 -6.11
N ARG A 117 5.51 -11.78 -7.18
CA ARG A 117 6.91 -11.37 -7.32
C ARG A 117 7.16 -9.91 -6.95
N THR A 118 6.11 -9.09 -6.79
CA THR A 118 6.19 -7.72 -6.27
C THR A 118 6.43 -7.69 -4.75
N GLY A 119 6.94 -6.56 -4.25
CA GLY A 119 7.07 -6.26 -2.82
C GLY A 119 5.86 -5.52 -2.28
N SER A 120 5.60 -5.63 -0.98
CA SER A 120 4.41 -5.11 -0.27
C SER A 120 4.54 -3.66 0.20
N ALA A 121 5.14 -2.77 -0.60
CA ALA A 121 5.49 -1.40 -0.19
C ALA A 121 4.94 -0.32 -1.13
N ASP A 122 5.01 -0.54 -2.45
CA ASP A 122 4.49 0.37 -3.48
C ASP A 122 4.06 -0.41 -4.73
N THR A 123 4.98 -1.20 -5.30
CA THR A 123 4.84 -1.82 -6.63
C THR A 123 3.89 -3.04 -6.65
N GLY A 124 3.51 -3.57 -5.49
CA GLY A 124 2.50 -4.63 -5.40
C GLY A 124 1.08 -4.09 -5.59
N ASP A 125 0.81 -2.98 -4.91
CA ASP A 125 -0.49 -2.35 -4.79
C ASP A 125 -0.94 -1.81 -6.16
N ASP A 126 -0.03 -1.13 -6.86
CA ASP A 126 -0.11 -0.67 -8.26
C ASP A 126 -0.59 -1.76 -9.25
N LEU A 127 -0.29 -3.04 -8.95
CA LEU A 127 -0.63 -4.21 -9.77
C LEU A 127 -1.88 -4.94 -9.26
N ALA A 128 -2.09 -4.97 -7.94
CA ALA A 128 -3.29 -5.48 -7.31
C ALA A 128 -4.52 -4.62 -7.68
N ASP A 129 -4.40 -3.29 -7.66
CA ASP A 129 -5.45 -2.37 -8.09
C ASP A 129 -5.78 -2.52 -9.58
N ALA A 130 -4.78 -2.66 -10.45
CA ALA A 130 -5.00 -2.85 -11.88
C ALA A 130 -5.68 -4.19 -12.21
N LEU A 131 -5.33 -5.27 -11.49
CA LEU A 131 -6.05 -6.55 -11.59
C LEU A 131 -7.46 -6.46 -11.01
N GLY A 132 -7.64 -5.74 -9.91
CA GLY A 132 -8.94 -5.48 -9.29
C GLY A 132 -9.87 -4.69 -10.22
N ASP A 133 -9.37 -3.68 -10.92
CA ASP A 133 -10.15 -2.91 -11.89
C ASP A 133 -10.60 -3.77 -13.07
N ARG A 134 -9.72 -4.64 -13.59
CA ARG A 134 -10.05 -5.59 -14.65
C ARG A 134 -11.11 -6.59 -14.19
N LEU A 135 -10.97 -7.10 -12.97
CA LEU A 135 -11.95 -7.99 -12.34
C LEU A 135 -13.31 -7.29 -12.18
N ALA A 136 -13.32 -6.02 -11.75
CA ALA A 136 -14.53 -5.21 -11.62
C ALA A 136 -15.18 -4.86 -12.97
N ARG A 137 -14.40 -4.76 -14.05
CA ARG A 137 -14.91 -4.53 -15.43
C ARG A 137 -15.25 -5.82 -16.20
N GLY A 138 -14.98 -7.00 -15.64
CA GLY A 138 -15.19 -8.29 -16.32
C GLY A 138 -14.18 -8.58 -17.44
N GLU A 139 -12.96 -8.03 -17.34
CA GLU A 139 -11.88 -8.16 -18.34
C GLU A 139 -10.94 -9.35 -18.08
N LEU A 140 -11.15 -10.11 -17.00
CA LEU A 140 -10.45 -11.36 -16.73
C LEU A 140 -11.26 -12.53 -17.29
N SER A 141 -10.60 -13.48 -17.95
CA SER A 141 -11.23 -14.74 -18.38
C SER A 141 -11.42 -15.71 -17.20
N ASP A 142 -12.33 -16.67 -17.32
CA ASP A 142 -12.72 -17.58 -16.22
C ASP A 142 -11.52 -18.27 -15.55
N GLY A 143 -10.57 -18.78 -16.33
CA GLY A 143 -9.34 -19.38 -15.80
C GLY A 143 -8.36 -18.36 -15.20
N GLU A 144 -8.39 -17.10 -15.64
CA GLU A 144 -7.60 -16.02 -15.01
C GLU A 144 -8.25 -15.55 -13.69
N ILE A 145 -9.56 -15.74 -13.54
CA ILE A 145 -10.26 -15.58 -12.26
C ILE A 145 -9.95 -16.77 -11.34
N GLU A 146 -9.97 -18.01 -11.85
CA GLU A 146 -9.55 -19.19 -11.08
C GLU A 146 -8.09 -19.09 -10.60
N ASP A 147 -7.15 -18.76 -11.49
CA ASP A 147 -5.74 -18.47 -11.17
C ASP A 147 -5.61 -17.39 -10.07
N LEU A 148 -6.41 -16.31 -10.16
CA LEU A 148 -6.42 -15.22 -9.18
C LEU A 148 -6.98 -15.65 -7.82
N LEU A 149 -8.12 -16.34 -7.81
CA LEU A 149 -8.77 -16.79 -6.57
C LEU A 149 -7.93 -17.87 -5.87
N ALA A 150 -7.27 -18.75 -6.61
CA ALA A 150 -6.29 -19.69 -6.08
C ALA A 150 -5.10 -18.95 -5.44
N LEU A 151 -4.50 -17.98 -6.15
CA LEU A 151 -3.41 -17.16 -5.61
C LEU A 151 -3.83 -16.37 -4.35
N LEU A 152 -5.06 -15.86 -4.28
CA LEU A 152 -5.57 -15.19 -3.09
C LEU A 152 -5.67 -16.16 -1.90
N LEU A 153 -6.05 -17.41 -2.11
CA LEU A 153 -6.11 -18.44 -1.06
C LEU A 153 -4.75 -19.06 -0.69
N GLU A 154 -3.76 -19.06 -1.58
CA GLU A 154 -2.41 -19.56 -1.28
C GLU A 154 -1.50 -18.46 -0.68
N GLY A 155 -1.65 -17.22 -1.13
CA GLY A 155 -0.73 -16.12 -0.84
C GLY A 155 0.60 -16.25 -1.58
N ASP A 156 1.67 -15.65 -1.03
CA ASP A 156 3.03 -15.84 -1.54
C ASP A 156 4.09 -15.90 -0.42
N SER A 157 5.34 -16.17 -0.76
CA SER A 157 6.43 -16.37 0.22
C SER A 157 6.90 -15.11 0.96
N ARG A 158 6.45 -13.91 0.55
CA ARG A 158 6.61 -12.62 1.24
C ARG A 158 5.32 -12.14 1.91
N ALA A 159 4.18 -12.58 1.39
CA ALA A 159 2.86 -12.31 1.90
C ALA A 159 2.08 -13.64 2.14
N PRO A 160 2.44 -14.42 3.17
CA PRO A 160 1.73 -15.66 3.50
C PRO A 160 0.28 -15.37 3.89
N ILE A 161 -0.61 -16.30 3.56
CA ILE A 161 -2.05 -16.25 3.87
C ILE A 161 -2.32 -15.73 5.31
N GLY A 162 -3.24 -14.75 5.42
CA GLY A 162 -3.64 -14.15 6.71
C GLY A 162 -2.62 -13.21 7.39
N SER A 163 -1.37 -13.13 6.91
CA SER A 163 -0.38 -12.18 7.43
C SER A 163 -0.74 -10.72 7.11
N ILE A 164 -0.21 -9.76 7.88
CA ILE A 164 -0.41 -8.31 7.61
C ILE A 164 0.05 -7.93 6.18
N ALA A 165 1.14 -8.53 5.70
CA ALA A 165 1.62 -8.32 4.33
C ALA A 165 0.64 -8.84 3.26
N TRP A 166 -0.03 -9.98 3.51
CA TRP A 166 -1.10 -10.49 2.66
C TRP A 166 -2.36 -9.63 2.76
N VAL A 167 -2.73 -9.17 3.95
CA VAL A 167 -3.90 -8.29 4.16
C VAL A 167 -3.73 -6.94 3.44
N GLY A 168 -2.52 -6.39 3.37
CA GLY A 168 -2.22 -5.21 2.57
C GLY A 168 -2.26 -5.49 1.07
N LYS A 169 -1.47 -6.48 0.61
CA LYS A 169 -1.24 -6.77 -0.81
C LYS A 169 -2.43 -7.39 -1.54
N TYR A 170 -3.18 -8.25 -0.86
CA TYR A 170 -4.24 -9.08 -1.42
C TYR A 170 -5.63 -8.73 -0.89
N GLY A 171 -5.73 -8.12 0.30
CA GLY A 171 -7.02 -7.67 0.86
C GLY A 171 -7.88 -6.83 -0.09
N PRO A 172 -7.34 -5.79 -0.75
CA PRO A 172 -8.08 -4.97 -1.71
C PRO A 172 -8.64 -5.75 -2.91
N LEU A 173 -7.96 -6.83 -3.34
CA LEU A 173 -8.45 -7.73 -4.38
C LEU A 173 -9.61 -8.59 -3.88
N VAL A 174 -9.52 -9.14 -2.66
CA VAL A 174 -10.62 -9.87 -2.02
C VAL A 174 -11.84 -8.95 -1.84
N ASP A 175 -11.63 -7.72 -1.38
CA ASP A 175 -12.71 -6.73 -1.22
C ASP A 175 -13.37 -6.38 -2.56
N ARG A 176 -12.59 -6.17 -3.63
CA ARG A 176 -13.14 -5.84 -4.96
C ARG A 176 -13.82 -7.05 -5.62
N TRP A 177 -13.36 -8.28 -5.36
CA TRP A 177 -14.10 -9.50 -5.69
C TRP A 177 -15.45 -9.55 -4.97
N MET A 178 -15.46 -9.48 -3.64
CA MET A 178 -16.68 -9.69 -2.85
C MET A 178 -17.75 -8.62 -3.09
N ASN A 179 -17.36 -7.37 -3.36
CA ASN A 179 -18.31 -6.28 -3.61
C ASN A 179 -18.79 -6.18 -5.07
N VAL A 180 -17.94 -6.55 -6.05
CA VAL A 180 -18.17 -6.26 -7.49
C VAL A 180 -17.84 -7.45 -8.39
N GLY A 181 -16.61 -7.98 -8.33
CA GLY A 181 -16.11 -9.00 -9.25
C GLY A 181 -16.96 -10.29 -9.26
N ARG A 182 -17.33 -10.80 -8.08
CA ARG A 182 -18.18 -11.99 -7.91
C ARG A 182 -19.50 -11.85 -8.65
N ARG A 183 -20.12 -10.66 -8.60
CA ARG A 183 -21.40 -10.39 -9.24
C ARG A 183 -21.27 -10.48 -10.76
N HIS A 184 -20.30 -9.77 -11.34
CA HIS A 184 -20.08 -9.82 -12.79
C HIS A 184 -19.70 -11.22 -13.28
N PHE A 185 -18.90 -11.97 -12.52
CA PHE A 185 -18.55 -13.36 -12.83
C PHE A 185 -19.78 -14.28 -12.91
N LEU A 186 -20.67 -14.21 -11.93
CA LEU A 186 -21.88 -15.05 -11.89
C LEU A 186 -22.98 -14.57 -12.85
N GLU A 187 -23.17 -13.26 -13.01
CA GLU A 187 -24.19 -12.67 -13.89
C GLU A 187 -23.86 -12.82 -15.39
N ALA A 188 -22.58 -12.75 -15.78
CA ALA A 188 -22.20 -12.78 -17.20
C ALA A 188 -22.47 -14.14 -17.88
N ALA A 189 -22.42 -15.24 -17.12
CA ALA A 189 -22.87 -16.57 -17.54
C ALA A 189 -23.04 -17.46 -16.28
N PRO A 190 -24.27 -17.66 -15.76
CA PRO A 190 -24.49 -18.47 -14.56
C PRO A 190 -24.36 -19.97 -14.86
N THR A 191 -23.13 -20.49 -14.84
CA THR A 191 -22.84 -21.93 -14.95
C THR A 191 -22.63 -22.56 -13.56
N PRO A 192 -22.91 -23.88 -13.38
CA PRO A 192 -22.60 -24.59 -12.13
C PRO A 192 -21.11 -24.56 -11.77
N GLU A 193 -20.24 -24.48 -12.78
CA GLU A 193 -18.78 -24.38 -12.65
C GLU A 193 -18.35 -23.04 -12.04
N ARG A 194 -18.87 -21.91 -12.54
CA ARG A 194 -18.62 -20.59 -11.94
C ARG A 194 -19.16 -20.48 -10.51
N GLN A 195 -20.32 -21.08 -10.24
CA GLN A 195 -20.85 -21.16 -8.88
C GLN A 195 -19.91 -21.98 -7.97
N ALA A 196 -19.45 -23.15 -8.43
CA ALA A 196 -18.53 -24.00 -7.67
C ALA A 196 -17.19 -23.30 -7.37
N ILE A 197 -16.64 -22.53 -8.31
CA ILE A 197 -15.45 -21.69 -8.11
C ILE A 197 -15.72 -20.62 -7.05
N SER A 198 -16.84 -19.88 -7.16
CA SER A 198 -17.21 -18.86 -6.18
C SER A 198 -17.41 -19.43 -4.76
N ASP A 199 -18.04 -20.59 -4.65
CA ASP A 199 -18.32 -21.22 -3.35
C ASP A 199 -17.07 -21.90 -2.77
N ALA A 200 -16.14 -22.36 -3.61
CA ALA A 200 -14.83 -22.83 -3.19
C ALA A 200 -13.99 -21.68 -2.62
N PHE A 201 -14.07 -20.50 -3.24
CA PHE A 201 -13.41 -19.31 -2.73
C PHE A 201 -13.99 -18.84 -1.39
N ASP A 202 -15.32 -18.77 -1.24
CA ASP A 202 -15.96 -18.49 0.06
C ASP A 202 -15.48 -19.44 1.16
N ARG A 203 -15.52 -20.76 0.92
CA ARG A 203 -15.04 -21.78 1.87
C ARG A 203 -13.53 -21.70 2.15
N GLY A 204 -12.77 -21.07 1.27
CA GLY A 204 -11.36 -20.72 1.48
C GLY A 204 -11.23 -19.52 2.41
N LEU A 205 -11.96 -18.44 2.14
CA LEU A 205 -12.00 -17.24 2.98
C LEU A 205 -12.54 -17.52 4.40
N GLU A 206 -13.48 -18.46 4.55
CA GLU A 206 -13.98 -18.94 5.85
C GLU A 206 -12.88 -19.53 6.75
N ARG A 207 -11.78 -20.01 6.15
CA ARG A 207 -10.63 -20.62 6.86
C ARG A 207 -9.52 -19.61 7.14
N LEU A 208 -9.64 -18.37 6.68
CA LEU A 208 -8.66 -17.34 7.01
C LEU A 208 -8.74 -16.98 8.49
N PRO A 209 -7.60 -16.90 9.21
CA PRO A 209 -7.59 -16.27 10.51
C PRO A 209 -7.92 -14.77 10.37
N PRO A 210 -8.70 -14.17 11.28
CA PRO A 210 -8.82 -12.72 11.36
C PRO A 210 -7.46 -12.10 11.66
N THR A 211 -7.23 -10.87 11.19
CA THR A 211 -5.99 -10.15 11.45
C THR A 211 -5.93 -9.77 12.93
N VAL A 212 -4.89 -10.21 13.64
CA VAL A 212 -4.64 -9.84 15.03
C VAL A 212 -3.48 -8.87 15.09
N GLY A 213 -3.68 -7.74 15.77
CA GLY A 213 -2.63 -6.78 16.11
C GLY A 213 -2.74 -6.35 17.58
N THR A 214 -1.73 -5.65 18.07
CA THR A 214 -1.72 -5.05 19.40
C THR A 214 -1.68 -3.53 19.30
N ALA A 215 -2.52 -2.86 20.08
CA ALA A 215 -2.35 -1.45 20.40
C ALA A 215 -1.70 -1.34 21.79
N LEU A 216 -0.51 -0.72 21.81
CA LEU A 216 0.32 -0.46 22.97
C LEU A 216 0.47 1.07 23.16
N PRO A 217 0.35 1.59 24.39
CA PRO A 217 0.84 2.94 24.70
C PRO A 217 2.35 3.06 24.44
N THR A 218 2.78 4.27 24.06
CA THR A 218 4.18 4.57 23.72
C THR A 218 5.12 4.65 24.92
N ARG A 219 4.55 4.69 26.14
CA ARG A 219 5.22 4.67 27.44
C ARG A 219 4.37 3.90 28.45
N TRP A 220 5.01 3.31 29.45
CA TRP A 220 4.38 2.68 30.61
C TRP A 220 5.14 3.07 31.89
N LEU A 221 4.52 3.08 33.08
CA LEU A 221 5.23 3.33 34.35
C LEU A 221 5.49 2.02 35.11
N ALA A 222 6.66 1.89 35.73
CA ALA A 222 6.98 0.70 36.53
C ALA A 222 6.00 0.54 37.70
N GLY A 223 5.56 -0.69 37.96
CA GLY A 223 4.56 -0.98 39.00
C GLY A 223 3.09 -0.80 38.58
N GLU A 224 2.79 -0.23 37.40
CA GLU A 224 1.44 -0.25 36.83
C GLU A 224 1.18 -1.55 36.06
N PRO A 225 -0.02 -2.18 36.19
CA PRO A 225 -0.35 -3.42 35.49
C PRO A 225 -0.53 -3.17 33.98
N LEU A 226 0.20 -3.89 33.13
CA LEU A 226 0.20 -3.65 31.69
C LEU A 226 -1.20 -3.84 31.10
N ALA A 227 -1.77 -2.81 30.47
CA ALA A 227 -3.02 -2.91 29.72
C ALA A 227 -2.73 -2.87 28.21
N PHE A 228 -2.92 -4.01 27.55
CA PHE A 228 -2.86 -4.13 26.09
C PHE A 228 -4.28 -4.04 25.54
N GLU A 229 -4.41 -3.53 24.32
CA GLU A 229 -5.65 -3.65 23.55
C GLU A 229 -5.37 -4.54 22.34
N LEU A 230 -5.88 -5.77 22.38
CA LEU A 230 -5.80 -6.67 21.24
C LEU A 230 -6.83 -6.21 20.20
N LEU A 231 -6.35 -5.85 19.02
CA LEU A 231 -7.15 -5.45 17.87
C LEU A 231 -7.37 -6.68 16.99
N VAL A 232 -8.59 -7.19 16.94
CA VAL A 232 -8.94 -8.34 16.10
C VAL A 232 -9.87 -7.88 14.97
N GLU A 233 -9.28 -7.75 13.78
CA GLU A 233 -9.94 -7.29 12.56
C GLU A 233 -10.22 -8.48 11.64
N ARG A 234 -11.43 -9.01 11.71
CA ARG A 234 -11.98 -9.93 10.69
C ARG A 234 -12.36 -9.06 9.48
N ARG A 235 -11.77 -9.19 8.29
CA ARG A 235 -12.18 -8.34 7.14
C ARG A 235 -13.43 -8.84 6.42
N TRP A 236 -13.61 -10.16 6.32
CA TRP A 236 -14.67 -10.76 5.52
C TRP A 236 -15.74 -11.44 6.39
N ASN A 237 -17.00 -11.13 6.07
CA ASN A 237 -18.18 -11.57 6.82
C ASN A 237 -18.45 -13.06 6.58
N TYR A 238 -18.12 -13.89 7.56
CA TYR A 238 -18.56 -15.29 7.63
C TYR A 238 -19.18 -15.57 8.99
N ALA A 239 -20.20 -16.44 9.03
CA ALA A 239 -21.07 -16.58 10.20
C ALA A 239 -20.46 -17.37 11.37
N LEU A 240 -19.29 -17.98 11.19
CA LEU A 240 -18.63 -18.79 12.21
C LEU A 240 -18.32 -17.96 13.48
N PRO A 241 -18.79 -18.39 14.68
CA PRO A 241 -18.39 -17.78 15.93
C PRO A 241 -16.89 -17.98 16.16
N MET A 242 -16.23 -16.90 16.57
CA MET A 242 -14.80 -16.89 16.87
C MET A 242 -14.58 -16.38 18.29
N ARG A 243 -13.69 -17.05 19.02
CA ARG A 243 -13.14 -16.55 20.28
C ARG A 243 -11.63 -16.45 20.15
N VAL A 244 -11.06 -15.51 20.90
CA VAL A 244 -9.61 -15.30 20.94
C VAL A 244 -9.12 -15.68 22.33
N VAL A 245 -8.03 -16.44 22.38
CA VAL A 245 -7.43 -16.99 23.59
C VAL A 245 -5.98 -16.50 23.64
N VAL A 246 -5.62 -15.81 24.72
CA VAL A 246 -4.23 -15.40 24.97
C VAL A 246 -3.54 -16.52 25.73
N GLU A 247 -2.52 -17.12 25.10
CA GLU A 247 -1.84 -18.32 25.61
C GLU A 247 -0.70 -17.95 26.56
N SER A 248 0.16 -17.01 26.13
CA SER A 248 1.30 -16.54 26.92
C SER A 248 1.74 -15.13 26.50
N LEU A 249 2.38 -14.42 27.45
CA LEU A 249 3.18 -13.23 27.19
C LEU A 249 4.58 -13.43 27.79
N GLU A 250 5.54 -13.70 26.92
CA GLU A 250 6.90 -14.11 27.28
C GLU A 250 7.87 -12.98 26.92
N PHE A 251 8.47 -12.31 27.91
CA PHE A 251 9.55 -11.33 27.70
C PHE A 251 10.93 -11.98 27.88
N GLU A 252 11.96 -11.46 27.20
CA GLU A 252 13.36 -11.95 27.22
C GLU A 252 13.95 -12.15 28.63
N ARG A 253 13.38 -11.50 29.65
CA ARG A 253 13.86 -11.52 31.05
C ARG A 253 12.77 -11.75 32.10
N ALA A 254 11.51 -11.93 31.68
CA ALA A 254 10.37 -12.08 32.59
C ALA A 254 9.18 -12.78 31.92
N THR A 255 8.56 -13.75 32.60
CA THR A 255 7.31 -14.36 32.14
C THR A 255 6.14 -13.67 32.84
N ALA A 256 5.31 -12.94 32.09
CA ALA A 256 4.11 -12.31 32.65
C ALA A 256 2.96 -13.32 32.61
N ALA A 257 2.50 -13.77 33.78
CA ALA A 257 1.52 -14.85 33.88
C ALA A 257 0.10 -14.35 33.56
N VAL A 258 -0.42 -14.70 32.38
CA VAL A 258 -1.78 -14.32 31.96
C VAL A 258 -2.81 -15.00 32.87
N ARG A 259 -3.52 -14.23 33.69
CA ARG A 259 -4.43 -14.76 34.71
C ARG A 259 -5.73 -13.93 34.83
N PRO A 260 -6.90 -14.46 34.40
CA PRO A 260 -7.11 -15.63 33.54
C PRO A 260 -6.76 -15.34 32.07
N PRO A 261 -6.72 -16.35 31.18
CA PRO A 261 -6.81 -16.11 29.74
C PRO A 261 -8.12 -15.37 29.42
N VAL A 262 -8.01 -14.18 28.81
CA VAL A 262 -9.16 -13.33 28.50
C VAL A 262 -9.85 -13.84 27.23
N VAL A 263 -11.00 -14.49 27.39
CA VAL A 263 -11.80 -15.03 26.29
C VAL A 263 -12.85 -14.00 25.85
N GLY A 264 -12.55 -13.25 24.79
CA GLY A 264 -13.50 -12.34 24.16
C GLY A 264 -14.22 -12.99 22.96
N PRO A 265 -15.56 -12.99 22.90
CA PRO A 265 -16.29 -13.39 21.69
C PRO A 265 -16.23 -12.26 20.64
N ILE A 266 -15.88 -12.58 19.40
CA ILE A 266 -15.92 -11.63 18.28
C ILE A 266 -17.36 -11.54 17.77
N VAL A 267 -18.17 -10.67 18.37
CA VAL A 267 -19.56 -10.43 17.94
C VAL A 267 -19.60 -9.50 16.73
N LEU A 268 -20.15 -9.97 15.62
CA LEU A 268 -20.38 -9.15 14.41
C LEU A 268 -21.55 -8.17 14.64
N ALA A 269 -21.25 -6.88 14.73
CA ALA A 269 -22.29 -5.86 14.81
C ALA A 269 -22.93 -5.62 13.43
N HIS A 270 -24.24 -5.86 13.32
CA HIS A 270 -25.05 -5.59 12.12
C HIS A 270 -24.55 -6.21 10.80
N GLY A 271 -23.87 -7.36 10.85
CA GLY A 271 -23.32 -7.99 9.65
C GLY A 271 -22.22 -7.17 8.97
N ARG A 272 -21.49 -6.36 9.75
CA ARG A 272 -20.18 -5.84 9.39
C ARG A 272 -19.19 -6.23 10.48
N PRO A 273 -17.91 -6.47 10.12
CA PRO A 273 -16.90 -6.58 11.14
C PRO A 273 -16.64 -5.21 11.77
N VAL A 274 -16.80 -5.14 13.08
CA VAL A 274 -16.21 -4.08 13.90
C VAL A 274 -14.93 -4.67 14.49
N PRO A 275 -13.77 -3.99 14.42
CA PRO A 275 -12.55 -4.47 15.06
C PRO A 275 -12.79 -4.72 16.55
N ALA A 276 -12.69 -5.98 16.98
CA ALA A 276 -12.88 -6.33 18.37
C ALA A 276 -11.67 -5.82 19.16
N ARG A 277 -11.96 -5.06 20.23
CA ARG A 277 -10.96 -4.45 21.13
C ARG A 277 -11.00 -5.20 22.45
N ILE A 278 -10.11 -6.16 22.63
CA ILE A 278 -10.07 -6.98 23.84
C ILE A 278 -9.02 -6.38 24.79
N PRO A 279 -9.42 -5.80 25.94
CA PRO A 279 -8.48 -5.34 26.95
C PRO A 279 -7.86 -6.55 27.65
N LEU A 280 -6.53 -6.61 27.66
CA LEU A 280 -5.75 -7.63 28.35
C LEU A 280 -4.97 -6.95 29.48
N LEU A 281 -5.05 -7.50 30.69
CA LEU A 281 -4.29 -7.00 31.84
C LEU A 281 -3.24 -8.04 32.26
N PHE A 282 -2.02 -7.59 32.49
CA PHE A 282 -0.91 -8.44 32.96
C PHE A 282 -0.23 -7.83 34.20
N ASP A 283 0.55 -8.66 34.90
CA ASP A 283 1.33 -8.22 36.07
C ASP A 283 2.28 -7.05 35.71
N PRO A 284 2.56 -6.12 36.64
CA PRO A 284 3.46 -5.01 36.40
C PRO A 284 4.89 -5.43 36.07
N LEU A 285 5.54 -4.67 35.19
CA LEU A 285 6.98 -4.81 34.90
C LEU A 285 7.83 -3.81 35.70
N PRO A 286 9.11 -4.14 35.97
CA PRO A 286 10.10 -3.17 36.43
C PRO A 286 10.50 -2.21 35.31
N ALA A 287 11.12 -1.09 35.66
CA ALA A 287 11.64 -0.12 34.69
C ALA A 287 12.65 -0.76 33.70
N GLY A 288 12.60 -0.33 32.44
CA GLY A 288 13.45 -0.81 31.36
C GLY A 288 12.71 -0.97 30.03
N ALA A 289 13.46 -1.24 28.96
CA ALA A 289 12.90 -1.63 27.67
C ALA A 289 12.72 -3.16 27.62
N HIS A 290 11.47 -3.61 27.54
CA HIS A 290 11.13 -5.04 27.52
C HIS A 290 10.72 -5.48 26.11
N ARG A 291 11.28 -6.61 25.68
CA ARG A 291 10.97 -7.28 24.42
C ARG A 291 10.39 -8.65 24.72
N GLY A 292 9.38 -9.04 23.97
CA GLY A 292 8.71 -10.31 24.16
C GLY A 292 7.79 -10.70 23.03
N THR A 293 7.12 -11.83 23.20
CA THR A 293 6.14 -12.38 22.26
C THR A 293 4.83 -12.61 23.00
N LEU A 294 3.74 -12.08 22.46
CA LEU A 294 2.38 -12.40 22.87
C LEU A 294 1.87 -13.52 21.94
N ARG A 295 1.65 -14.72 22.46
CA ARG A 295 1.06 -15.82 21.69
C ARG A 295 -0.45 -15.85 21.87
N VAL A 296 -1.17 -15.84 20.75
CA VAL A 296 -2.63 -15.74 20.68
C VAL A 296 -3.18 -16.84 19.79
N SER A 297 -3.94 -17.77 20.36
CA SER A 297 -4.76 -18.69 19.55
C SER A 297 -6.10 -18.06 19.22
N ILE A 298 -6.52 -18.29 17.98
CA ILE A 298 -7.84 -17.93 17.47
C ILE A 298 -8.58 -19.24 17.28
N GLU A 299 -9.72 -19.38 17.93
CA GLU A 299 -10.54 -20.58 17.87
C GLU A 299 -11.90 -20.29 17.24
N THR A 300 -12.36 -21.22 16.41
CA THR A 300 -13.66 -21.17 15.75
C THR A 300 -14.53 -22.32 16.25
N GLY A 301 -15.85 -22.15 16.30
CA GLY A 301 -16.74 -23.24 16.69
C GLY A 301 -18.06 -22.81 17.31
N GLY A 302 -18.62 -23.70 18.13
CA GLY A 302 -19.90 -23.51 18.81
C GLY A 302 -19.93 -24.33 20.10
N GLU A 303 -20.44 -25.56 20.01
CA GLU A 303 -20.43 -26.52 21.13
C GLU A 303 -19.01 -27.02 21.45
N SER A 304 -18.23 -27.29 20.40
CA SER A 304 -16.78 -27.50 20.48
C SER A 304 -16.05 -26.33 19.82
N TRP A 305 -14.88 -25.98 20.37
CA TRP A 305 -13.98 -24.97 19.83
C TRP A 305 -12.75 -25.67 19.25
N THR A 306 -12.35 -25.30 18.03
CA THR A 306 -11.15 -25.80 17.37
C THR A 306 -10.18 -24.66 17.08
N PRO A 307 -8.86 -24.85 17.29
CA PRO A 307 -7.85 -23.90 16.84
C PRO A 307 -7.92 -23.68 15.33
N LEU A 308 -8.09 -22.43 14.92
CA LEU A 308 -8.03 -21.98 13.53
C LEU A 308 -6.61 -21.53 13.16
N ALA A 309 -5.96 -20.78 14.06
CA ALA A 309 -4.55 -20.40 13.97
C ALA A 309 -3.99 -20.07 15.36
N SER A 310 -2.67 -20.08 15.49
CA SER A 310 -1.95 -19.39 16.57
C SER A 310 -1.06 -18.33 15.95
N VAL A 311 -1.04 -17.13 16.53
CA VAL A 311 -0.33 -15.95 16.04
C VAL A 311 0.61 -15.47 17.13
N GLU A 312 1.89 -15.32 16.77
CA GLU A 312 2.92 -14.75 17.64
C GLU A 312 3.12 -13.27 17.28
N LEU A 313 2.82 -12.39 18.22
CA LEU A 313 2.87 -10.94 18.03
C LEU A 313 4.08 -10.37 18.80
N PRO A 314 5.05 -9.73 18.13
CA PRO A 314 6.18 -9.12 18.81
C PRO A 314 5.72 -7.91 19.63
N VAL A 315 6.17 -7.87 20.89
CA VAL A 315 5.82 -6.85 21.88
C VAL A 315 7.08 -6.11 22.30
N HIS A 316 7.01 -4.78 22.29
CA HIS A 316 8.08 -3.92 22.79
C HIS A 316 7.49 -2.85 23.71
N VAL A 317 7.71 -2.98 25.03
CA VAL A 317 7.19 -2.04 26.04
C VAL A 317 8.34 -1.26 26.67
N PRO A 318 8.44 0.06 26.45
CA PRO A 318 9.33 0.93 27.21
C PRO A 318 8.65 1.31 28.54
N VAL A 319 9.09 0.68 29.62
CA VAL A 319 8.64 0.95 30.99
C VAL A 319 9.59 1.99 31.59
N ALA A 320 9.09 3.20 31.82
CA ALA A 320 9.79 4.23 32.57
C ALA A 320 9.80 3.90 34.07
N GLU A 321 10.64 4.59 34.83
CA GLU A 321 10.68 4.47 36.29
C GLU A 321 9.33 4.88 36.91
N ALA A 322 9.01 4.27 38.06
CA ALA A 322 7.84 4.68 38.82
C ALA A 322 8.03 6.14 39.29
N LEU A 323 6.98 6.95 39.22
CA LEU A 323 7.04 8.31 39.74
C LEU A 323 7.06 8.27 41.27
N GLU A 324 8.24 8.48 41.84
CA GLU A 324 8.46 8.49 43.30
C GLU A 324 7.92 9.76 43.93
N GLY A 325 6.73 9.69 44.51
CA GLY A 325 6.12 10.75 45.30
C GLY A 325 4.59 10.69 45.30
N PRO A 326 3.92 11.47 46.15
CA PRO A 326 2.53 11.85 45.89
C PRO A 326 2.49 12.71 44.62
N PHE A 327 1.47 12.52 43.78
CA PHE A 327 1.12 13.54 42.80
C PHE A 327 0.48 14.71 43.54
N ASP A 328 1.03 15.91 43.42
CA ASP A 328 0.33 17.11 43.86
C ASP A 328 -0.95 17.28 43.00
N PRO A 329 -2.12 17.55 43.61
CA PRO A 329 -3.39 17.63 42.88
C PRO A 329 -3.40 18.84 41.94
N PHE A 330 -3.23 18.58 40.65
CA PHE A 330 -3.24 19.59 39.61
C PHE A 330 -4.67 19.98 39.22
N HIS A 331 -5.05 21.23 39.48
CA HIS A 331 -6.31 21.81 39.03
C HIS A 331 -6.08 22.79 37.87
N ASP A 332 -6.79 22.55 36.77
CA ASP A 332 -6.95 23.46 35.64
C ASP A 332 -8.44 23.50 35.28
N GLU A 333 -9.04 24.69 35.29
CA GLU A 333 -10.46 24.89 34.99
C GLU A 333 -10.83 24.45 33.57
N ALA A 334 -9.88 24.52 32.61
CA ALA A 334 -10.08 24.01 31.26
C ALA A 334 -10.05 22.48 31.18
N LEU A 335 -9.26 21.82 32.02
CA LEU A 335 -9.23 20.37 32.17
C LEU A 335 -10.50 19.87 32.88
N ASP A 336 -10.89 20.50 33.99
CA ASP A 336 -12.10 20.19 34.75
C ASP A 336 -13.40 20.41 33.94
N ALA A 337 -13.39 21.36 32.99
CA ALA A 337 -14.46 21.53 32.02
C ALA A 337 -14.46 20.41 30.96
N ALA A 338 -13.31 20.10 30.34
CA ALA A 338 -13.21 19.07 29.30
C ALA A 338 -13.54 17.65 29.81
N VAL A 339 -13.08 17.31 31.02
CA VAL A 339 -13.41 16.04 31.69
C VAL A 339 -14.91 15.95 32.00
N ARG A 340 -15.52 17.07 32.43
CA ARG A 340 -16.96 17.15 32.71
C ARG A 340 -17.78 16.92 31.44
N ASP A 341 -17.49 17.66 30.37
CA ASP A 341 -18.20 17.55 29.09
C ASP A 341 -18.16 16.13 28.55
N CYS A 342 -16.97 15.49 28.52
CA CYS A 342 -16.80 14.11 28.08
C CYS A 342 -17.56 13.05 28.91
N LEU A 343 -17.82 13.32 30.20
CA LEU A 343 -18.44 12.37 31.13
C LEU A 343 -19.92 12.64 31.42
N THR A 344 -20.46 13.78 30.95
CA THR A 344 -21.88 14.16 31.05
C THR A 344 -22.89 13.05 30.70
N PRO A 345 -22.69 12.21 29.66
CA PRO A 345 -23.69 11.24 29.24
C PRO A 345 -23.98 10.10 30.24
N GLY A 346 -23.15 9.88 31.27
CA GLY A 346 -23.41 8.82 32.25
C GLY A 346 -22.25 8.48 33.18
N LEU A 347 -21.99 9.32 34.18
CA LEU A 347 -21.10 8.98 35.30
C LEU A 347 -21.91 8.63 36.54
N ILE A 348 -21.97 7.34 36.90
CA ILE A 348 -22.65 6.88 38.12
C ILE A 348 -21.78 7.22 39.33
N ARG A 349 -22.07 8.33 40.00
CA ARG A 349 -21.38 8.72 41.24
C ARG A 349 -21.72 7.73 42.37
N TRP A 350 -20.80 6.82 42.67
CA TRP A 350 -20.91 5.94 43.84
C TRP A 350 -20.46 6.69 45.08
N ALA A 351 -21.15 6.50 46.21
CA ALA A 351 -20.88 7.28 47.42
C ALA A 351 -19.57 6.87 48.13
N ARG A 352 -19.07 5.64 47.90
CA ARG A 352 -17.86 5.02 48.50
C ARG A 352 -17.31 3.93 47.53
N GLY A 353 -15.99 3.84 47.30
CA GLY A 353 -15.27 2.70 46.70
C GLY A 353 -14.46 2.93 45.40
N SER A 354 -13.22 2.43 45.17
CA SER A 354 -12.27 1.70 46.05
C SER A 354 -11.49 0.49 45.51
N ARG A 355 -10.76 0.65 44.42
CA ARG A 355 -9.28 0.59 44.48
C ARG A 355 -8.77 1.75 43.63
N ARG A 356 -7.47 1.83 43.34
CA ARG A 356 -7.02 2.58 42.15
C ARG A 356 -7.65 1.90 40.94
N PHE A 357 -8.67 2.52 40.35
CA PHE A 357 -9.36 1.99 39.17
C PHE A 357 -8.85 2.73 37.93
N ALA A 358 -8.19 2.01 37.02
CA ALA A 358 -7.79 2.55 35.73
C ALA A 358 -9.03 2.64 34.81
N MET A 359 -9.64 3.83 34.73
CA MET A 359 -10.70 4.11 33.76
C MET A 359 -10.10 4.64 32.46
N ARG A 360 -10.08 3.81 31.41
CA ARG A 360 -9.59 4.22 30.09
C ARG A 360 -10.65 5.06 29.37
N LEU A 361 -10.59 6.37 29.59
CA LEU A 361 -11.24 7.35 28.72
C LEU A 361 -10.77 7.18 27.28
N ASN A 362 -11.69 7.29 26.33
CA ASN A 362 -11.40 7.28 24.90
C ASN A 362 -11.75 8.67 24.32
N PRO A 363 -10.87 9.68 24.50
CA PRO A 363 -11.17 11.06 24.16
C PRO A 363 -11.47 11.24 22.67
N THR A 364 -12.35 12.20 22.38
CA THR A 364 -12.52 12.74 21.03
C THR A 364 -11.19 13.30 20.52
N GLN A 365 -11.06 13.44 19.19
CA GLN A 365 -9.80 13.77 18.56
C GLN A 365 -9.19 15.09 19.08
N GLU A 366 -10.03 16.09 19.38
CA GLU A 366 -9.63 17.38 19.96
C GLU A 366 -9.08 17.28 21.40
N LEU A 367 -9.57 16.34 22.22
CA LEU A 367 -9.01 16.12 23.55
C LEU A 367 -7.72 15.30 23.51
N ARG A 368 -7.49 14.49 22.45
CA ARG A 368 -6.26 13.68 22.34
C ARG A 368 -5.00 14.55 22.26
N ASP A 369 -5.09 15.67 21.56
CA ASP A 369 -3.99 16.64 21.44
C ASP A 369 -3.77 17.47 22.72
N ARG A 370 -4.70 17.40 23.69
CA ARG A 370 -4.60 18.06 25.00
C ARG A 370 -4.25 17.12 26.16
N LEU A 371 -4.62 15.84 26.05
CA LEU A 371 -4.47 14.83 27.11
C LEU A 371 -3.35 13.80 26.84
N GLY A 372 -2.56 13.98 25.76
CA GLY A 372 -1.59 12.97 25.29
C GLY A 372 -0.58 12.47 26.34
N ASP A 373 -0.18 13.33 27.28
CA ASP A 373 0.72 13.01 28.41
C ASP A 373 0.01 13.05 29.79
N VAL A 374 -1.33 13.11 29.84
CA VAL A 374 -2.10 13.31 31.10
C VAL A 374 -2.70 11.99 31.62
N SER A 375 -2.05 11.40 32.63
CA SER A 375 -2.58 10.25 33.37
C SER A 375 -3.74 10.65 34.28
N LEU A 376 -4.98 10.41 33.85
CA LEU A 376 -6.19 10.65 34.65
C LEU A 376 -6.40 9.53 35.68
N GLY A 377 -5.81 9.70 36.87
CA GLY A 377 -6.03 8.83 38.03
C GLY A 377 -7.39 9.06 38.68
N VAL A 378 -8.15 7.98 38.92
CA VAL A 378 -9.36 8.02 39.75
C VAL A 378 -8.98 7.62 41.18
N GLU A 379 -8.91 8.59 42.09
CA GLU A 379 -8.92 8.31 43.53
C GLU A 379 -10.33 7.93 43.98
N ALA A 380 -10.41 7.02 44.96
CA ALA A 380 -11.62 6.37 45.40
C ALA A 380 -11.41 5.75 46.80
N GLU A 381 -12.48 5.51 47.60
CA GLU A 381 -12.37 4.99 49.00
C GLU A 381 -13.25 3.72 49.31
N ILE A 382 -12.73 2.47 49.30
CA ILE A 382 -13.49 1.21 49.64
C ILE A 382 -13.52 0.97 51.14
N LEU A 383 -14.63 0.35 51.56
CA LEU A 383 -14.86 -0.25 52.86
C LEU A 383 -14.96 -1.78 52.68
#